data_AF-A0A0F9YMC9-F1
#
_entry.id   AF-A0A0F9YMC9-F1
#
_cell.length_a   1.000
_cell.length_b   1.000
_cell.length_c   1.000
_cell.angle_alpha   90.00
_cell.angle_beta   90.00
_cell.angle_gamma   90.00
#
_symmetry.space_group_name_H-M   'P 1'
#
loop_
_entity.id
_entity.type
_entity.pdbx_description
1 polymer ?
#
loop_
_entity_poly.entity_id
_entity_poly.type
_entity_poly.pdbx_seq_one_letter_code
_entity_poly.pdbx_strand_id
1 'polypeptide(L)' 'MSRINMEDIIMWQSNNGKTLCPECFEKKFESEYPIEWTPIISNGEFEILYECDDCGERSAN' A
#
# COMPACT_ATOMS: atom_id res chain seq x y z
N MET A 1 18.48 8.13 -7.17
CA MET A 1 17.05 7.91 -6.88
C MET A 1 16.96 6.51 -6.33
N SER A 2 16.72 6.38 -5.02
CA SER A 2 16.59 5.08 -4.35
C SER A 2 15.49 4.29 -5.07
N ARG A 3 15.83 3.10 -5.57
CA ARG A 3 14.86 2.17 -6.15
C ARG A 3 14.00 1.69 -5.00
N ILE A 4 12.74 2.10 -4.96
CA ILE A 4 11.75 1.47 -4.10
C ILE A 4 11.59 0.05 -4.65
N ASN A 5 11.96 -0.97 -3.87
CA ASN A 5 11.64 -2.35 -4.24
C ASN A 5 10.15 -2.56 -3.96
N MET A 6 9.42 -3.10 -4.93
CA MET A 6 7.98 -3.38 -4.74
C MET A 6 7.73 -4.41 -3.65
N GLU A 7 8.72 -5.24 -3.31
CA GLU A 7 8.65 -6.22 -2.22
C GLU A 7 8.58 -5.58 -0.83
N ASP A 8 8.96 -4.30 -0.71
CA ASP A 8 8.90 -3.59 0.57
C ASP A 8 7.54 -2.90 0.79
N ILE A 9 6.65 -2.92 -0.22
CA ILE A 9 5.33 -2.28 -0.16
C ILE A 9 4.36 -3.18 0.60
N ILE A 10 3.91 -2.70 1.77
CA ILE A 10 2.96 -3.42 2.61
C ILE A 10 1.51 -3.06 2.33
N MET A 11 1.25 -1.83 1.87
CA MET A 11 -0.08 -1.23 1.67
C MET A 11 0.02 -0.06 0.68
N TRP A 12 -1.12 0.35 0.13
CA TRP A 12 -1.28 1.52 -0.72
C TRP A 12 -2.25 2.48 -0.07
N GLN A 13 -1.90 3.76 0.01
CA GLN A 13 -2.78 4.81 0.54
C GLN A 13 -3.16 5.81 -0.54
N SER A 14 -4.45 6.07 -0.68
CA SER A 14 -4.98 7.12 -1.55
C SER A 14 -4.88 8.50 -0.90
N ASN A 15 -4.86 9.55 -1.73
CA ASN A 15 -4.95 10.94 -1.27
C ASN A 15 -6.21 11.25 -0.45
N ASN A 16 -7.25 10.43 -0.60
CA ASN A 16 -8.51 10.54 0.15
C ASN A 16 -8.50 9.77 1.48
N GLY A 17 -7.38 9.16 1.87
CA GLY A 17 -7.22 8.42 3.13
C GLY A 17 -7.67 6.96 3.09
N LYS A 18 -8.18 6.45 1.96
CA LYS A 18 -8.42 5.01 1.78
C LYS A 18 -7.11 4.25 1.69
N THR A 19 -7.07 3.05 2.24
CA THR A 19 -5.92 2.16 2.22
C THR A 19 -6.29 0.82 1.62
N LEU A 20 -5.44 0.27 0.75
CA LEU A 20 -5.62 -1.02 0.10
C LEU A 20 -4.38 -1.88 0.28
N CYS A 21 -4.56 -3.18 0.50
CA CYS A 21 -3.45 -4.11 0.42
C CYS A 21 -2.94 -4.23 -1.03
N PRO A 22 -1.69 -4.68 -1.25
CA PRO A 22 -1.13 -4.86 -2.57
C PRO A 22 -2.03 -5.70 -3.49
N GLU A 23 -2.63 -6.78 -2.98
CA GLU A 23 -3.53 -7.63 -3.77
C GLU A 23 -4.80 -6.90 -4.22
N CYS A 24 -5.48 -6.19 -3.32
CA CYS A 24 -6.68 -5.41 -3.66
C CYS A 24 -6.35 -4.25 -4.60
N PHE A 25 -5.19 -3.62 -4.41
CA PHE A 25 -4.72 -2.56 -5.26
C PHE A 25 -4.42 -3.08 -6.68
N GLU A 26 -3.65 -4.16 -6.81
CA GLU A 26 -3.35 -4.79 -8.10
C GLU A 26 -4.60 -5.28 -8.81
N LYS A 27 -5.54 -5.91 -8.08
CA LYS A 27 -6.81 -6.35 -8.65
C LYS A 27 -7.66 -5.19 -9.18
N LYS A 28 -7.56 -4.02 -8.57
CA LYS A 28 -8.35 -2.84 -8.95
C LYS A 28 -7.74 -2.06 -10.09
N PHE A 29 -6.41 -2.04 -10.17
CA PHE A 29 -5.69 -1.15 -11.06
C PHE A 29 -4.88 -1.88 -12.15
N GLU A 30 -4.69 -3.20 -12.05
CA GLU A 30 -4.08 -4.22 -12.94
C GLU A 30 -2.88 -3.81 -13.81
N SER A 31 -2.97 -2.70 -14.54
CA SER A 31 -1.96 -2.18 -15.47
C SER A 31 -1.66 -0.68 -15.32
N GLU A 32 -2.51 0.09 -14.63
CA GLU A 32 -2.36 1.54 -14.48
C GLU A 32 -2.38 1.94 -13.00
N TYR A 33 -1.20 2.25 -12.46
CA TYR A 33 -1.07 2.77 -11.10
C TYR A 33 -1.57 4.23 -11.05
N PRO A 34 -2.72 4.52 -10.42
CA PRO A 34 -3.19 5.88 -10.27
C PRO A 34 -2.20 6.75 -9.49
N ILE A 35 -1.96 7.97 -9.99
CA ILE A 35 -1.10 8.99 -9.35
C ILE A 35 -1.61 9.36 -7.94
N GLU A 36 -2.90 9.16 -7.67
CA GLU A 36 -3.51 9.46 -6.37
C GLU A 36 -3.21 8.44 -5.28
N TRP A 37 -2.39 7.43 -5.55
CA TRP A 37 -2.03 6.39 -4.59
C TRP A 37 -0.53 6.36 -4.34
N THR A 38 -0.19 6.33 -3.06
CA THR A 38 1.18 6.30 -2.56
C THR A 38 1.45 4.95 -1.91
N PRO A 39 2.53 4.25 -2.26
CA PRO A 39 2.90 3.01 -1.60
C PRO A 39 3.40 3.30 -0.18
N ILE A 40 2.91 2.55 0.78
CA ILE A 40 3.42 2.48 2.15
C ILE A 40 4.44 1.36 2.20
N ILE A 41 5.63 1.67 2.67
CA ILE A 41 6.78 0.78 2.68
C ILE A 41 7.10 0.41 4.13
N SER A 42 7.38 -0.87 4.41
CA SER A 42 7.93 -1.29 5.70
C SER A 42 9.37 -0.79 5.82
N ASN A 43 9.59 0.20 6.68
CA ASN A 43 10.91 0.72 7.01
C ASN A 43 11.38 0.33 8.41
N GLY A 44 10.60 -0.48 9.16
CA GLY A 44 11.04 -1.20 10.35
C GLY A 44 11.40 -0.33 11.56
N GLU A 45 11.26 0.99 11.47
CA GLU A 45 11.50 1.91 12.59
C GLU A 45 10.25 2.05 13.50
N PHE A 46 9.05 1.82 12.97
CA PHE A 46 7.79 1.96 13.70
C PHE A 46 6.70 0.99 13.21
N GLU A 47 6.14 0.20 14.13
CA GLU A 47 5.02 -0.70 13.86
C GLU A 47 3.72 0.11 13.74
N ILE A 48 3.38 0.49 12.51
CA ILE A 48 2.09 1.12 12.19
C ILE A 48 1.19 0.05 11.58
N LEU A 49 0.07 -0.22 12.24
CA LEU A 49 -0.96 -1.13 11.74
C LEU A 49 -1.84 -0.40 10.72
N TYR A 50 -1.90 -0.97 9.52
CA TYR A 50 -2.78 -0.56 8.45
C TYR A 50 -3.82 -1.64 8.22
N GLU A 51 -5.05 -1.24 7.88
CA GLU A 51 -6.14 -2.14 7.51
C GLU A 51 -6.64 -1.79 6.10
N CYS A 52 -6.78 -2.80 5.24
CA CYS A 52 -7.30 -2.67 3.89
C CYS A 52 -8.80 -2.40 3.95
N ASP A 53 -9.24 -1.30 3.37
CA ASP A 53 -10.66 -0.90 3.34
C ASP A 53 -11.55 -1.87 2.53
N ASP A 54 -10.96 -2.72 1.67
CA ASP A 54 -11.71 -3.57 0.74
C ASP A 54 -11.85 -5.02 1.24
N CYS A 55 -10.75 -5.62 1.71
CA CYS A 55 -10.75 -7.00 2.22
C CYS A 55 -10.57 -7.12 3.74
N GLY A 56 -10.26 -6.02 4.44
CA GLY A 56 -9.99 -6.03 5.89
C GLY A 56 -8.63 -6.62 6.28
N GLU A 57 -7.75 -6.89 5.31
CA GLU A 57 -6.40 -7.38 5.58
C GLU A 57 -5.59 -6.37 6.39
N ARG A 58 -4.84 -6.86 7.38
CA ARG A 58 -4.01 -6.01 8.25
C ARG A 58 -2.54 -6.26 8.00
N SER A 59 -1.80 -5.18 7.78
CA SER A 59 -0.35 -5.20 7.56
C SER A 59 0.32 -4.20 8.49
N ALA A 60 1.50 -4.57 9.00
CA ALA A 60 2.34 -3.69 9.81
C ALA A 60 3.54 -3.20 9.00
N ASN A 61 3.93 -1.95 9.22
CA ASN A 61 5.22 -1.40 8.77
C ASN A 61 6.37 -1.93 9.63
#